data_AF-K1XTL0-F1
#
_entry.id   AF-K1XTL0-F1
#
_cell.length_a   1.000
_cell.length_b   1.000
_cell.length_c   1.000
_cell.angle_alpha   90.00
_cell.angle_beta   90.00
_cell.angle_gamma   90.00
#
_symmetry.space_group_name_H-M   'P 1'
#
loop_
_entity.id
_entity.type
_entity.pdbx_description
1 polymer ?
#
loop_
_entity_poly.entity_id
_entity_poly.type
_entity_poly.pdbx_seq_one_letter_code
_entity_poly.pdbx_strand_id
1 'polypeptide(L)'
;AYAEAMRLVWQAHPDDPDVGAFFAEALMDLRPWNQWTPEGQPQPDTEEIIATLDAVLQLNINHPFANHLYIHAVEASPHPERAKAAADRLRYLQPGIGHNVHMPSHIDIRMGYWQDAIDTNLRAVAAVQKYRAIVGPPTGFLAVYDAHNDHMLAYAAMMTGQSQLAIDHIRAMVAGLPAGFVKEYALAVEGFMAMPLEVLVRFGRWDDILAEKDEYPEYMPFTRAFHHAARAVAYAAKGDVASARKAQGVFTERAGLVPKEETFGNNSAEAILAIAAHMVEGEILIREGHPEKGFAELRAAVAKEDGLRYDEPPGWLIPMRHTLGASLITTGRFAEAEQVYREDLARLPEDGWALFGLAQSLRNQKKNKEAAQAVARFHNVWAKADLEIHSSCLCQPGRQ
;
A
#
# COMPACT_ATOMS: atom_id res chain seq x y z
N ALA A 1 28.22 9.14 -13.43
CA ALA A 1 28.76 9.63 -14.72
C ALA A 1 27.69 10.39 -15.50
N TYR A 2 26.55 9.77 -15.82
CA TYR A 2 25.44 10.46 -16.50
C TYR A 2 24.88 11.66 -15.71
N ALA A 3 24.55 11.47 -14.42
CA ALA A 3 24.08 12.56 -13.55
C ALA A 3 25.08 13.74 -13.48
N GLU A 4 26.38 13.46 -13.34
CA GLU A 4 27.43 14.49 -13.36
C GLU A 4 27.49 15.23 -14.70
N ALA A 5 27.35 14.53 -15.83
CA ALA A 5 27.32 15.15 -17.13
C ALA A 5 26.06 16.03 -17.28
N MET A 6 24.89 15.54 -16.86
CA MET A 6 23.65 16.31 -16.88
C MET A 6 23.70 17.54 -15.99
N ARG A 7 24.42 17.50 -14.85
CA ARG A 7 24.67 18.67 -14.00
C ARG A 7 25.37 19.79 -14.79
N LEU A 8 26.39 19.44 -15.58
CA LEU A 8 27.11 20.41 -16.42
C LEU A 8 26.22 20.97 -17.54
N VAL A 9 25.36 20.13 -18.14
CA VAL A 9 24.43 20.57 -19.19
C VAL A 9 23.37 21.52 -18.61
N TRP A 10 22.81 21.21 -17.44
CA TRP A 10 21.85 22.09 -16.77
C TRP A 10 22.47 23.44 -16.38
N GLN A 11 23.71 23.44 -15.89
CA GLN A 11 24.45 24.69 -15.61
C GLN A 11 24.70 25.53 -16.87
N ALA A 12 24.91 24.89 -18.02
CA ALA A 12 25.11 25.58 -19.30
C ALA A 12 23.81 26.05 -19.96
N HIS A 13 22.67 25.43 -19.62
CA HIS A 13 21.35 25.67 -20.20
C HIS A 13 20.26 25.79 -19.11
N PRO A 14 20.38 26.76 -18.16
CA PRO A 14 19.50 26.86 -17.00
C PRO A 14 18.08 27.36 -17.33
N ASP A 15 17.80 27.71 -18.58
CA ASP A 15 16.51 28.17 -19.09
C ASP A 15 15.78 27.11 -19.94
N ASP A 16 16.36 25.92 -20.12
CA ASP A 16 15.74 24.79 -20.82
C ASP A 16 15.07 23.81 -19.83
N PRO A 17 13.73 23.79 -19.75
CA PRO A 17 13.02 22.98 -18.77
C PRO A 17 13.17 21.46 -19.01
N ASP A 18 13.39 21.01 -20.26
CA ASP A 18 13.61 19.59 -20.54
C ASP A 18 14.99 19.15 -19.99
N VAL A 19 16.02 19.98 -20.17
CA VAL A 19 17.35 19.72 -19.61
C VAL A 19 17.31 19.61 -18.08
N GLY A 20 16.62 20.54 -17.42
CA GLY A 20 16.46 20.51 -15.97
C GLY A 20 15.70 19.27 -15.49
N ALA A 21 14.65 18.85 -16.21
CA ALA A 21 13.89 17.65 -15.87
C ALA A 21 14.74 16.37 -16.00
N PHE A 22 15.49 16.21 -17.09
CA PHE A 22 16.41 15.08 -17.26
C PHE A 22 17.57 15.09 -16.26
N PHE A 23 18.03 16.27 -15.83
CA PHE A 23 19.02 16.35 -14.77
C PHE A 23 18.45 15.89 -13.43
N ALA A 24 17.24 16.32 -13.07
CA ALA A 24 16.57 15.87 -11.85
C ALA A 24 16.33 14.35 -11.87
N GLU A 25 15.84 13.79 -12.98
CA GLU A 25 15.70 12.33 -13.16
C GLU A 25 17.05 11.62 -12.95
N ALA A 26 18.11 12.10 -13.60
CA ALA A 26 19.43 11.48 -13.51
C ALA A 26 19.97 11.43 -12.08
N LEU A 27 19.65 12.42 -11.24
CA LEU A 27 19.97 12.40 -9.81
C LEU A 27 19.08 11.42 -9.04
N MET A 28 17.77 11.39 -9.33
CA MET A 28 16.82 10.47 -8.70
C MET A 28 17.22 9.00 -8.92
N ASP A 29 17.69 8.65 -10.12
CA ASP A 29 18.12 7.30 -10.49
C ASP A 29 19.39 6.83 -9.78
N LEU A 30 20.14 7.71 -9.10
CA LEU A 30 21.24 7.30 -8.23
C LEU A 30 20.72 6.60 -6.96
N ARG A 31 19.44 6.82 -6.60
CA ARG A 31 18.77 6.30 -5.40
C ARG A 31 17.30 5.99 -5.71
N PRO A 32 16.99 5.01 -6.58
CA PRO A 32 15.61 4.73 -6.98
C PRO A 32 14.75 4.46 -5.74
N TRP A 33 13.65 5.21 -5.61
CA TRP A 33 12.67 5.12 -4.52
C TRP A 33 13.24 5.30 -3.09
N ASN A 34 14.38 5.98 -2.96
CA ASN A 34 15.07 6.22 -1.69
C ASN A 34 15.58 7.66 -1.60
N GLN A 35 14.69 8.63 -1.84
CA GLN A 35 14.95 10.07 -1.72
C GLN A 35 14.89 10.54 -0.25
N TRP A 36 14.18 9.81 0.62
CA TRP A 36 13.96 10.18 2.02
C TRP A 36 14.26 8.98 2.92
N THR A 37 14.84 9.24 4.10
CA THR A 37 14.96 8.20 5.15
C THR A 37 13.61 7.91 5.78
N PRO A 38 13.43 6.77 6.49
CA PRO A 38 12.20 6.48 7.23
C PRO A 38 11.82 7.57 8.25
N GLU A 39 12.80 8.29 8.79
CA GLU A 39 12.62 9.43 9.71
C GLU A 39 12.33 10.76 8.99
N GLY A 40 12.24 10.74 7.66
CA GLY A 40 11.90 11.90 6.84
C GLY A 40 13.06 12.84 6.56
N GLN A 41 14.31 12.40 6.70
CA GLN A 41 15.48 13.20 6.32
C GLN A 41 15.77 13.05 4.83
N PRO A 42 16.15 14.12 4.11
CA PRO A 42 16.52 14.01 2.71
C PRO A 42 17.82 13.20 2.58
N GLN A 43 17.84 12.28 1.63
CA GLN A 43 19.06 11.58 1.22
C GLN A 43 19.96 12.53 0.41
N PRO A 44 21.25 12.19 0.19
CA PRO A 44 22.10 12.97 -0.69
C PRO A 44 21.45 13.22 -2.05
N ASP A 45 21.63 14.45 -2.57
CA ASP A 45 21.08 14.96 -3.83
C ASP A 45 19.57 15.27 -3.83
N THR A 46 18.79 14.84 -2.83
CA THR A 46 17.33 15.09 -2.77
C THR A 46 16.96 16.57 -2.80
N GLU A 47 17.67 17.42 -2.05
CA GLU A 47 17.41 18.86 -2.07
C GLU A 47 17.81 19.50 -3.41
N GLU A 48 18.83 19.00 -4.10
CA GLU A 48 19.23 19.47 -5.44
C GLU A 48 18.20 19.06 -6.51
N ILE A 49 17.65 17.84 -6.41
CA ILE A 49 16.53 17.37 -7.23
C ILE A 49 15.35 18.32 -7.08
N ILE A 50 14.92 18.59 -5.84
CA ILE A 50 13.76 19.43 -5.55
C ILE A 50 13.98 20.86 -6.07
N ALA A 51 15.15 21.45 -5.79
CA ALA A 51 15.47 22.80 -6.26
C ALA A 51 15.50 22.89 -7.80
N THR A 52 16.00 21.85 -8.48
CA THR A 52 16.00 21.76 -9.93
C THR A 52 14.56 21.69 -10.47
N LEU A 53 13.71 20.85 -9.89
CA LEU A 53 12.32 20.73 -10.32
C LEU A 53 11.50 22.00 -10.03
N ASP A 54 11.75 22.67 -8.90
CA ASP A 54 11.15 23.99 -8.59
C ASP A 54 11.52 25.02 -9.68
N ALA A 55 12.79 25.05 -10.12
CA ALA A 55 13.23 25.92 -11.22
C ALA A 55 12.57 25.56 -12.57
N VAL A 56 12.50 24.27 -12.91
CA VAL A 56 11.83 23.80 -14.13
C VAL A 56 10.35 24.19 -14.15
N LEU A 57 9.65 24.02 -13.03
CA LEU A 57 8.23 24.38 -12.93
C LEU A 57 7.99 25.90 -12.93
N GLN A 58 8.97 26.72 -12.57
CA GLN A 58 8.91 28.17 -12.79
C GLN A 58 9.01 28.54 -14.28
N LEU A 59 9.83 27.82 -15.05
CA LEU A 59 9.97 28.02 -16.50
C LEU A 59 8.73 27.51 -17.26
N ASN A 60 8.25 26.32 -16.89
CA ASN A 60 7.06 25.71 -17.49
C ASN A 60 6.27 24.92 -16.44
N ILE A 61 5.25 25.58 -15.89
CA ILE A 61 4.40 25.00 -14.85
C ILE A 61 3.61 23.76 -15.30
N ASN A 62 3.40 23.61 -16.61
CA ASN A 62 2.71 22.47 -17.24
C ASN A 62 3.69 21.48 -17.87
N HIS A 63 4.97 21.49 -17.50
CA HIS A 63 5.93 20.51 -17.99
C HIS A 63 5.56 19.11 -17.47
N PRO A 64 5.16 18.15 -18.33
CA PRO A 64 4.60 16.88 -17.87
C PRO A 64 5.60 16.07 -17.05
N PHE A 65 6.85 16.00 -17.51
CA PHE A 65 7.87 15.20 -16.84
C PHE A 65 8.28 15.78 -15.48
N ALA A 66 8.53 17.09 -15.38
CA ALA A 66 8.79 17.74 -14.09
C ALA A 66 7.65 17.60 -13.09
N ASN A 67 6.37 17.71 -13.51
CA ASN A 67 5.25 17.48 -12.60
C ASN A 67 5.20 16.01 -12.12
N HIS A 68 5.51 15.05 -13.00
CA HIS A 68 5.65 13.62 -12.65
C HIS A 68 6.80 13.39 -11.66
N LEU A 69 8.00 13.88 -11.95
CA LEU A 69 9.18 13.72 -11.09
C LEU A 69 9.00 14.40 -9.73
N TYR A 70 8.30 15.55 -9.67
CA TYR A 70 8.04 16.25 -8.42
C TYR A 70 7.19 15.41 -7.45
N ILE A 71 6.24 14.65 -7.98
CA ILE A 71 5.42 13.72 -7.17
C ILE A 71 6.33 12.68 -6.53
N HIS A 72 7.10 11.94 -7.34
CA HIS A 72 8.02 10.91 -6.83
C HIS A 72 9.11 11.48 -5.89
N ALA A 73 9.58 12.70 -6.16
CA ALA A 73 10.60 13.32 -5.33
C ALA A 73 10.11 13.60 -3.89
N VAL A 74 8.80 13.75 -3.66
CA VAL A 74 8.27 14.18 -2.35
C VAL A 74 7.20 13.26 -1.74
N GLU A 75 6.70 12.26 -2.45
CA GLU A 75 5.65 11.34 -1.95
C GLU A 75 6.05 10.64 -0.63
N ALA A 76 7.30 10.19 -0.54
CA ALA A 76 7.87 9.57 0.65
C ALA A 76 8.29 10.57 1.75
N SER A 77 8.24 11.87 1.48
CA SER A 77 8.71 12.92 2.40
C SER A 77 7.73 13.17 3.55
N PRO A 78 8.14 13.94 4.58
CA PRO A 78 7.22 14.49 5.58
C PRO A 78 6.24 15.54 5.03
N HIS A 79 6.45 16.01 3.79
CA HIS A 79 5.74 17.12 3.17
C HIS A 79 5.20 16.77 1.76
N PRO A 80 4.41 15.68 1.62
CA PRO A 80 3.87 15.29 0.30
C PRO A 80 2.96 16.37 -0.31
N GLU A 81 2.39 17.26 0.51
CA GLU A 81 1.55 18.37 0.07
C GLU A 81 2.26 19.34 -0.89
N ARG A 82 3.60 19.37 -0.90
CA ARG A 82 4.38 20.17 -1.84
C ARG A 82 4.07 19.81 -3.30
N ALA A 83 3.80 18.55 -3.59
CA ALA A 83 3.46 18.09 -4.94
C ALA A 83 1.97 18.24 -5.29
N LYS A 84 1.10 18.72 -4.38
CA LYS A 84 -0.34 18.78 -4.65
C LYS A 84 -0.67 19.53 -5.93
N ALA A 85 -0.06 20.70 -6.15
CA ALA A 85 -0.31 21.49 -7.35
C ALA A 85 0.18 20.78 -8.62
N ALA A 86 1.26 19.98 -8.53
CA ALA A 86 1.77 19.19 -9.64
C ALA A 86 0.85 18.00 -9.95
N ALA A 87 0.41 17.29 -8.92
CA ALA A 87 -0.59 16.22 -9.01
C ALA A 87 -1.89 16.70 -9.64
N ASP A 88 -2.43 17.85 -9.20
CA ASP A 88 -3.67 18.42 -9.73
C ASP A 88 -3.57 18.76 -11.24
N ARG A 89 -2.41 19.22 -11.71
CA ARG A 89 -2.17 19.46 -13.15
C ARG A 89 -2.09 18.15 -13.93
N LEU A 90 -1.26 17.21 -13.45
CA LEU A 90 -0.95 15.97 -14.17
C LEU A 90 -2.21 15.11 -14.38
N ARG A 91 -3.17 15.21 -13.45
CA ARG A 91 -4.50 14.58 -13.48
C ARG A 91 -5.26 14.77 -14.79
N TYR A 92 -4.99 15.84 -15.54
CA TYR A 92 -5.68 16.17 -16.79
C TYR A 92 -4.73 16.55 -17.95
N LEU A 93 -3.42 16.65 -17.70
CA LEU A 93 -2.46 17.16 -18.67
C LEU A 93 -2.25 16.20 -19.85
N GLN A 94 -2.21 14.89 -19.59
CA GLN A 94 -1.99 13.86 -20.62
C GLN A 94 -2.98 12.69 -20.45
N PRO A 95 -4.28 12.91 -20.72
CA PRO A 95 -5.34 11.95 -20.38
C PRO A 95 -5.29 10.63 -21.16
N GLY A 96 -4.46 10.55 -22.21
CA GLY A 96 -4.22 9.32 -22.98
C GLY A 96 -3.09 8.44 -22.42
N ILE A 97 -2.32 8.92 -21.43
CA ILE A 97 -1.20 8.18 -20.84
C ILE A 97 -1.62 7.70 -19.45
N GLY A 98 -2.04 6.44 -19.35
CA GLY A 98 -2.53 5.84 -18.09
C GLY A 98 -1.60 6.11 -16.90
N HIS A 99 -0.28 5.97 -17.11
CA HIS A 99 0.75 6.30 -16.12
C HIS A 99 0.55 7.70 -15.52
N ASN A 100 0.60 8.72 -16.37
CA ASN A 100 0.46 10.11 -15.91
C ASN A 100 -0.93 10.42 -15.35
N VAL A 101 -1.97 9.73 -15.82
CA VAL A 101 -3.29 9.85 -15.21
C VAL A 101 -3.28 9.34 -13.78
N HIS A 102 -2.61 8.23 -13.45
CA HIS A 102 -2.61 7.66 -12.08
C HIS A 102 -1.72 8.41 -11.10
N MET A 103 -0.61 8.99 -11.55
CA MET A 103 0.40 9.65 -10.71
C MET A 103 -0.14 10.55 -9.59
N PRO A 104 -1.20 11.37 -9.77
CA PRO A 104 -1.76 12.17 -8.69
C PRO A 104 -2.20 11.34 -7.47
N SER A 105 -2.56 10.07 -7.67
CA SER A 105 -2.98 9.19 -6.59
C SER A 105 -1.90 8.91 -5.54
N HIS A 106 -0.62 9.02 -5.89
CA HIS A 106 0.50 8.94 -4.95
C HIS A 106 0.38 10.03 -3.88
N ILE A 107 0.17 11.28 -4.30
CA ILE A 107 -0.02 12.39 -3.35
C ILE A 107 -1.37 12.31 -2.65
N ASP A 108 -2.43 11.91 -3.38
CA ASP A 108 -3.76 11.79 -2.80
C ASP A 108 -3.78 10.77 -1.63
N ILE A 109 -3.13 9.61 -1.78
CA ILE A 109 -2.99 8.59 -0.73
C ILE A 109 -2.24 9.16 0.48
N ARG A 110 -1.09 9.80 0.25
CA ARG A 110 -0.24 10.36 1.32
C ARG A 110 -0.91 11.49 2.08
N MET A 111 -1.89 12.17 1.47
CA MET A 111 -2.69 13.23 2.08
C MET A 111 -4.06 12.77 2.63
N GLY A 112 -4.44 11.51 2.42
CA GLY A 112 -5.75 10.99 2.84
C GLY A 112 -6.92 11.36 1.92
N TYR A 113 -6.66 11.82 0.70
CA TYR A 113 -7.68 12.07 -0.34
C TYR A 113 -8.04 10.76 -1.07
N TRP A 114 -8.46 9.76 -0.31
CA TRP A 114 -8.67 8.40 -0.80
C TRP A 114 -9.65 8.30 -1.97
N GLN A 115 -10.74 9.08 -1.96
CA GLN A 115 -11.69 9.05 -3.07
C GLN A 115 -11.12 9.68 -4.35
N ASP A 116 -10.26 10.70 -4.23
CA ASP A 116 -9.59 11.31 -5.38
C ASP A 116 -8.57 10.33 -5.99
N ALA A 117 -7.89 9.54 -5.14
CA ALA A 117 -7.02 8.44 -5.57
C ALA A 117 -7.82 7.37 -6.34
N ILE A 118 -9.00 6.97 -5.84
CA ILE A 118 -9.90 6.02 -6.51
C ILE A 118 -10.34 6.56 -7.87
N ASP A 119 -10.87 7.78 -7.91
CA ASP A 119 -11.43 8.38 -9.13
C ASP A 119 -10.34 8.64 -10.19
N THR A 120 -9.10 8.89 -9.77
CA THR A 120 -7.93 8.97 -10.64
C THR A 120 -7.54 7.62 -11.21
N ASN A 121 -7.39 6.60 -10.37
CA ASN A 121 -6.97 5.29 -10.86
C ASN A 121 -8.03 4.63 -11.75
N LEU A 122 -9.32 4.84 -11.49
CA LEU A 122 -10.40 4.43 -12.41
C LEU A 122 -10.24 5.05 -13.81
N ARG A 123 -9.84 6.33 -13.89
CA ARG A 123 -9.56 6.99 -15.17
C ARG A 123 -8.28 6.46 -15.81
N ALA A 124 -7.26 6.14 -15.02
CA ALA A 124 -6.02 5.55 -15.52
C ALA A 124 -6.25 4.16 -16.13
N VAL A 125 -6.98 3.29 -15.43
CA VAL A 125 -7.41 1.97 -15.94
C VAL A 125 -8.18 2.13 -17.25
N ALA A 126 -9.15 3.05 -17.30
CA ALA A 126 -9.92 3.31 -18.52
C ALA A 126 -9.05 3.86 -19.67
N ALA A 127 -8.03 4.68 -19.37
CA ALA A 127 -7.09 5.19 -20.37
C ALA A 127 -6.19 4.08 -20.92
N VAL A 128 -5.66 3.20 -20.06
CA VAL A 128 -4.91 2.01 -20.46
C VAL A 128 -5.76 1.10 -21.34
N GLN A 129 -6.99 0.79 -20.94
CA GLN A 129 -7.89 -0.06 -21.74
C GLN A 129 -8.13 0.50 -23.14
N LYS A 130 -8.38 1.81 -23.26
CA LYS A 130 -8.54 2.48 -24.57
C LYS A 130 -7.25 2.40 -25.40
N TYR A 131 -6.09 2.60 -24.78
CA TYR A 131 -4.80 2.49 -25.46
C TYR A 131 -4.54 1.07 -25.96
N ARG A 132 -4.73 0.05 -25.11
CA ARG A 132 -4.55 -1.37 -25.43
C ARG A 132 -5.52 -1.88 -26.49
N ALA A 133 -6.72 -1.31 -26.59
CA ALA A 133 -7.64 -1.60 -27.69
C ALA A 133 -7.09 -1.17 -29.07
N ILE A 134 -6.15 -0.23 -29.12
CA ILE A 134 -5.54 0.27 -30.36
C ILE A 134 -4.23 -0.45 -30.65
N VAL A 135 -3.36 -0.60 -29.64
CA VAL A 135 -1.98 -1.10 -29.84
C VAL A 135 -1.78 -2.57 -29.53
N GLY A 136 -2.79 -3.23 -28.94
CA GLY A 136 -2.70 -4.61 -28.48
C GLY A 136 -2.17 -4.74 -27.04
N PRO A 137 -1.88 -5.98 -26.60
CA PRO A 137 -1.46 -6.27 -25.22
C PRO A 137 -0.11 -5.61 -24.86
N PRO A 138 0.16 -5.36 -23.57
CA PRO A 138 1.45 -4.85 -23.14
C PRO A 138 2.59 -5.81 -23.49
N THR A 139 3.76 -5.24 -23.82
CA THR A 139 5.00 -5.97 -24.08
C THR A 139 6.08 -5.60 -23.07
N GLY A 140 6.90 -6.57 -22.65
CA GLY A 140 7.92 -6.34 -21.64
C GLY A 140 7.34 -5.80 -20.34
N PHE A 141 8.07 -4.91 -19.66
CA PHE A 141 7.70 -4.40 -18.35
C PHE A 141 6.45 -3.49 -18.33
N LEU A 142 5.88 -3.14 -19.48
CA LEU A 142 4.64 -2.35 -19.55
C LEU A 142 3.44 -3.02 -18.85
N ALA A 143 3.44 -4.35 -18.73
CA ALA A 143 2.38 -5.07 -18.03
C ALA A 143 2.33 -4.70 -16.53
N VAL A 144 3.47 -4.39 -15.92
CA VAL A 144 3.54 -3.94 -14.51
C VAL A 144 2.95 -2.54 -14.37
N TYR A 145 3.26 -1.62 -15.29
CA TYR A 145 2.67 -0.27 -15.28
C TYR A 145 1.16 -0.28 -15.48
N ASP A 146 0.65 -1.17 -16.35
CA ASP A 146 -0.79 -1.34 -16.53
C ASP A 146 -1.44 -1.87 -15.23
N ALA A 147 -0.85 -2.91 -14.63
CA ALA A 147 -1.30 -3.54 -13.39
C ALA A 147 -1.27 -2.57 -12.19
N HIS A 148 -0.29 -1.66 -12.15
CA HIS A 148 -0.11 -0.72 -11.05
C HIS A 148 -1.30 0.23 -10.85
N ASN A 149 -2.05 0.55 -11.90
CA ASN A 149 -3.26 1.37 -11.79
C ASN A 149 -4.35 0.65 -10.97
N ASP A 150 -4.57 -0.64 -11.24
CA ASP A 150 -5.51 -1.48 -10.49
C ASP A 150 -5.02 -1.73 -9.06
N HIS A 151 -3.70 -1.85 -8.87
CA HIS A 151 -3.07 -1.98 -7.55
C HIS A 151 -3.36 -0.77 -6.66
N MET A 152 -3.06 0.45 -7.13
CA MET A 152 -3.30 1.70 -6.41
C MET A 152 -4.79 1.92 -6.14
N LEU A 153 -5.65 1.59 -7.12
CA LEU A 153 -7.11 1.64 -6.97
C LEU A 153 -7.60 0.72 -5.85
N ALA A 154 -7.17 -0.54 -5.85
CA ALA A 154 -7.59 -1.52 -4.86
C ALA A 154 -7.17 -1.09 -3.46
N TYR A 155 -5.94 -0.61 -3.28
CA TYR A 155 -5.46 -0.12 -2.00
C TYR A 155 -6.28 1.07 -1.48
N ALA A 156 -6.55 2.09 -2.30
CA ALA A 156 -7.37 3.23 -1.89
C ALA A 156 -8.83 2.81 -1.55
N ALA A 157 -9.39 1.86 -2.30
CA ALA A 157 -10.70 1.28 -2.03
C ALA A 157 -10.72 0.49 -0.69
N MET A 158 -9.63 -0.18 -0.32
CA MET A 158 -9.47 -0.83 1.00
C MET A 158 -9.59 0.16 2.16
N MET A 159 -9.04 1.38 2.01
CA MET A 159 -9.04 2.41 3.07
C MET A 159 -10.39 3.11 3.25
N THR A 160 -11.27 3.01 2.27
CA THR A 160 -12.61 3.64 2.27
C THR A 160 -13.77 2.65 2.45
N GLY A 161 -13.48 1.35 2.56
CA GLY A 161 -14.52 0.33 2.73
C GLY A 161 -15.29 -0.01 1.45
N GLN A 162 -14.71 0.25 0.28
CA GLN A 162 -15.32 -0.13 -1.01
C GLN A 162 -14.85 -1.55 -1.39
N SER A 163 -15.38 -2.56 -0.71
CA SER A 163 -14.88 -3.94 -0.77
C SER A 163 -15.02 -4.59 -2.14
N GLN A 164 -16.16 -4.39 -2.80
CA GLN A 164 -16.40 -4.94 -4.13
C GLN A 164 -15.40 -4.35 -5.14
N LEU A 165 -15.21 -3.03 -5.09
CA LEU A 165 -14.26 -2.33 -5.96
C LEU A 165 -12.83 -2.83 -5.75
N ALA A 166 -12.39 -2.95 -4.49
CA ALA A 166 -11.06 -3.44 -4.17
C ALA A 166 -10.82 -4.88 -4.66
N ILE A 167 -11.78 -5.78 -4.42
CA ILE A 167 -11.68 -7.20 -4.80
C ILE A 167 -11.69 -7.35 -6.32
N ASP A 168 -12.56 -6.63 -7.03
CA ASP A 168 -12.67 -6.73 -8.47
C ASP A 168 -11.38 -6.26 -9.15
N HIS A 169 -10.84 -5.11 -8.74
CA HIS A 169 -9.65 -4.54 -9.36
C HIS A 169 -8.37 -5.30 -9.01
N ILE A 170 -8.19 -5.79 -7.77
CA ILE A 170 -7.00 -6.60 -7.46
C ILE A 170 -7.01 -7.94 -8.19
N ARG A 171 -8.19 -8.55 -8.42
CA ARG A 171 -8.31 -9.76 -9.23
C ARG A 171 -8.12 -9.46 -10.72
N ALA A 172 -8.65 -8.34 -11.21
CA ALA A 172 -8.46 -7.90 -12.59
C ALA A 172 -6.98 -7.63 -12.91
N MET A 173 -6.24 -7.04 -11.96
CA MET A 173 -4.80 -6.85 -12.03
C MET A 173 -4.08 -8.17 -12.34
N VAL A 174 -4.30 -9.19 -11.51
CA VAL A 174 -3.68 -10.52 -11.69
C VAL A 174 -4.13 -11.19 -12.99
N ALA A 175 -5.42 -11.12 -13.31
CA ALA A 175 -5.97 -11.72 -14.53
C ALA A 175 -5.46 -11.03 -15.82
N GLY A 176 -5.08 -9.75 -15.73
CA GLY A 176 -4.54 -8.98 -16.84
C GLY A 176 -3.08 -9.30 -17.18
N LEU A 177 -2.34 -9.97 -16.28
CA LEU A 177 -0.95 -10.35 -16.51
C LEU A 177 -0.87 -11.60 -17.43
N PRO A 178 -0.21 -11.53 -18.60
CA PRO A 178 -0.06 -12.70 -19.47
C PRO A 178 0.74 -13.82 -18.81
N ALA A 179 0.32 -15.08 -18.94
CA ALA A 179 1.00 -16.21 -18.28
C ALA A 179 2.51 -16.34 -18.64
N GLY A 180 2.87 -16.03 -19.90
CA GLY A 180 4.28 -16.00 -20.31
C GLY A 180 5.07 -14.89 -19.61
N PHE A 181 4.46 -13.72 -19.43
CA PHE A 181 5.03 -12.59 -18.70
C PHE A 181 5.21 -12.93 -17.21
N VAL A 182 4.19 -13.50 -16.57
CA VAL A 182 4.25 -13.92 -15.16
C VAL A 182 5.41 -14.89 -14.91
N LYS A 183 5.68 -15.80 -15.87
CA LYS A 183 6.83 -16.72 -15.77
C LYS A 183 8.17 -16.03 -16.01
N GLU A 184 8.26 -15.13 -16.99
CA GLU A 184 9.51 -14.43 -17.34
C GLU A 184 9.92 -13.42 -16.25
N TYR A 185 8.94 -12.75 -15.64
CA TYR A 185 9.13 -11.69 -14.65
C TYR A 185 8.66 -12.10 -13.25
N ALA A 186 8.74 -13.39 -12.90
CA ALA A 186 8.22 -13.93 -11.64
C ALA A 186 8.67 -13.10 -10.41
N LEU A 187 9.95 -12.78 -10.30
CA LEU A 187 10.52 -11.96 -9.21
C LEU A 187 9.91 -10.56 -9.10
N ALA A 188 9.41 -9.99 -10.20
CA ALA A 188 8.83 -8.65 -10.21
C ALA A 188 7.33 -8.65 -9.92
N VAL A 189 6.62 -9.77 -10.18
CA VAL A 189 5.16 -9.86 -10.02
C VAL A 189 4.70 -10.84 -8.96
N GLU A 190 5.62 -11.53 -8.28
CA GLU A 190 5.34 -12.42 -7.17
C GLU A 190 4.36 -11.78 -6.17
N GLY A 191 4.64 -10.54 -5.78
CA GLY A 191 3.80 -9.82 -4.83
C GLY A 191 2.39 -9.55 -5.34
N PHE A 192 2.25 -9.20 -6.63
CA PHE A 192 0.94 -8.98 -7.25
C PHE A 192 0.06 -10.23 -7.20
N MET A 193 0.66 -11.42 -7.31
CA MET A 193 -0.08 -12.68 -7.25
C MET A 193 -0.63 -12.98 -5.85
N ALA A 194 0.01 -12.47 -4.80
CA ALA A 194 -0.39 -12.65 -3.40
C ALA A 194 -1.43 -11.61 -2.92
N MET A 195 -1.38 -10.39 -3.44
CA MET A 195 -2.22 -9.27 -2.98
C MET A 195 -3.75 -9.53 -2.96
N PRO A 196 -4.35 -10.33 -3.88
CA PRO A 196 -5.76 -10.69 -3.74
C PRO A 196 -6.09 -11.33 -2.38
N LEU A 197 -5.18 -12.12 -1.82
CA LEU A 197 -5.36 -12.72 -0.49
C LEU A 197 -5.33 -11.66 0.61
N GLU A 198 -4.47 -10.63 0.51
CA GLU A 198 -4.45 -9.52 1.46
C GLU A 198 -5.77 -8.73 1.44
N VAL A 199 -6.29 -8.45 0.25
CA VAL A 199 -7.59 -7.76 0.09
C VAL A 199 -8.72 -8.60 0.70
N LEU A 200 -8.73 -9.91 0.49
CA LEU A 200 -9.72 -10.79 1.11
C LEU A 200 -9.60 -10.80 2.64
N VAL A 201 -8.38 -10.77 3.19
CA VAL A 201 -8.15 -10.71 4.64
C VAL A 201 -8.68 -9.39 5.21
N ARG A 202 -8.40 -8.26 4.57
CA ARG A 202 -8.91 -6.95 4.98
C ARG A 202 -10.43 -6.93 5.13
N PHE A 203 -11.14 -7.53 4.18
CA PHE A 203 -12.60 -7.57 4.16
C PHE A 203 -13.21 -8.80 4.83
N GLY A 204 -12.41 -9.58 5.55
CA GLY A 204 -12.89 -10.73 6.31
C GLY A 204 -13.59 -11.79 5.46
N ARG A 205 -13.15 -11.95 4.20
CA ARG A 205 -13.67 -12.95 3.26
C ARG A 205 -13.10 -14.33 3.56
N TRP A 206 -13.31 -14.79 4.79
CA TRP A 206 -12.71 -16.01 5.34
C TRP A 206 -13.08 -17.25 4.54
N ASP A 207 -14.35 -17.38 4.17
CA ASP A 207 -14.81 -18.53 3.38
C ASP A 207 -14.22 -18.54 1.98
N ASP A 208 -14.05 -17.37 1.36
CA ASP A 208 -13.39 -17.26 0.06
C ASP A 208 -11.92 -17.68 0.15
N ILE A 209 -11.18 -17.18 1.15
CA ILE A 209 -9.78 -17.58 1.38
C ILE A 209 -9.66 -19.10 1.59
N LEU A 210 -10.57 -19.68 2.35
CA LEU A 210 -10.56 -21.12 2.62
C LEU A 210 -10.95 -21.95 1.39
N ALA A 211 -11.71 -21.37 0.47
CA ALA A 211 -12.10 -21.96 -0.81
C ALA A 211 -11.07 -21.74 -1.94
N GLU A 212 -10.15 -20.77 -1.80
CA GLU A 212 -9.06 -20.56 -2.75
C GLU A 212 -8.23 -21.84 -2.89
N LYS A 213 -7.99 -22.23 -4.14
CA LYS A 213 -7.25 -23.44 -4.45
C LYS A 213 -5.75 -23.16 -4.37
N ASP A 214 -5.01 -24.10 -3.80
CA ASP A 214 -3.55 -24.05 -3.73
C ASP A 214 -2.93 -24.55 -5.06
N GLU A 215 -3.23 -23.82 -6.14
CA GLU A 215 -2.85 -24.14 -7.53
C GLU A 215 -1.85 -23.09 -8.10
N TYR A 216 -1.18 -22.32 -7.22
CA TYR A 216 -0.17 -21.36 -7.64
C TYR A 216 1.07 -22.05 -8.24
N PRO A 217 1.70 -21.47 -9.28
CA PRO A 217 2.88 -22.05 -9.92
C PRO A 217 4.03 -22.29 -8.94
N GLU A 218 4.86 -23.32 -9.18
CA GLU A 218 5.99 -23.65 -8.29
C GLU A 218 7.03 -22.53 -8.19
N TYR A 219 7.17 -21.74 -9.26
CA TYR A 219 8.04 -20.56 -9.30
C TYR A 219 7.46 -19.35 -8.56
N MET A 220 6.37 -19.52 -7.80
CA MET A 220 5.74 -18.49 -6.97
C MET A 220 5.81 -18.85 -5.47
N PRO A 221 7.01 -18.98 -4.88
CA PRO A 221 7.17 -19.53 -3.55
C PRO A 221 6.60 -18.62 -2.45
N PHE A 222 6.70 -17.29 -2.60
CA PHE A 222 6.13 -16.35 -1.63
C PHE A 222 4.61 -16.44 -1.62
N THR A 223 3.96 -16.40 -2.77
CA THR A 223 2.50 -16.49 -2.91
C THR A 223 1.98 -17.79 -2.30
N ARG A 224 2.69 -18.89 -2.56
CA ARG A 224 2.38 -20.21 -1.99
C ARG A 224 2.53 -20.27 -0.48
N ALA A 225 3.49 -19.56 0.10
CA ALA A 225 3.62 -19.40 1.54
C ALA A 225 2.46 -18.54 2.07
N PHE A 226 2.28 -17.35 1.49
CA PHE A 226 1.29 -16.38 1.94
C PHE A 226 -0.16 -16.89 1.87
N HIS A 227 -0.50 -17.74 0.90
CA HIS A 227 -1.76 -18.50 0.88
C HIS A 227 -2.04 -19.11 2.26
N HIS A 228 -1.08 -19.85 2.83
CA HIS A 228 -1.27 -20.54 4.11
C HIS A 228 -1.26 -19.59 5.31
N ALA A 229 -0.58 -18.43 5.22
CA ALA A 229 -0.73 -17.37 6.22
C ALA A 229 -2.16 -16.82 6.24
N ALA A 230 -2.72 -16.48 5.08
CA ALA A 230 -4.09 -16.00 4.95
C ALA A 230 -5.10 -17.03 5.47
N ARG A 231 -4.90 -18.33 5.15
CA ARG A 231 -5.73 -19.42 5.71
C ARG A 231 -5.61 -19.52 7.23
N ALA A 232 -4.40 -19.39 7.79
CA ALA A 232 -4.20 -19.44 9.24
C ALA A 232 -4.96 -18.30 9.94
N VAL A 233 -4.90 -17.08 9.40
CA VAL A 233 -5.69 -15.95 9.88
C VAL A 233 -7.20 -16.22 9.74
N ALA A 234 -7.66 -16.75 8.61
CA ALA A 234 -9.06 -17.08 8.38
C ALA A 234 -9.59 -18.12 9.39
N TYR A 235 -8.84 -19.19 9.64
CA TYR A 235 -9.21 -20.19 10.66
C TYR A 235 -9.22 -19.58 12.07
N ALA A 236 -8.21 -18.76 12.42
CA ALA A 236 -8.15 -18.09 13.71
C ALA A 236 -9.34 -17.14 13.91
N ALA A 237 -9.70 -16.34 12.89
CA ALA A 237 -10.86 -15.46 12.92
C ALA A 237 -12.19 -16.22 13.08
N LYS A 238 -12.29 -17.44 12.54
CA LYS A 238 -13.43 -18.34 12.72
C LYS A 238 -13.40 -19.15 14.03
N GLY A 239 -12.38 -18.97 14.87
CA GLY A 239 -12.22 -19.66 16.16
C GLY A 239 -11.71 -21.10 16.05
N ASP A 240 -11.32 -21.57 14.85
CA ASP A 240 -10.73 -22.90 14.64
C ASP A 240 -9.21 -22.84 14.82
N VAL A 241 -8.79 -22.76 16.08
CA VAL A 241 -7.36 -22.68 16.47
C VAL A 241 -6.56 -23.88 15.96
N ALA A 242 -7.16 -25.08 15.96
CA ALA A 242 -6.47 -26.30 15.53
C ALA A 242 -6.10 -26.23 14.03
N SER A 243 -7.06 -25.84 13.18
CA SER A 243 -6.80 -25.63 11.76
C SER A 243 -5.88 -24.43 11.51
N ALA A 244 -5.98 -23.37 12.33
CA ALA A 244 -5.09 -22.22 12.24
C ALA A 244 -3.62 -22.60 12.50
N ARG A 245 -3.33 -23.36 13.56
CA ARG A 245 -1.99 -23.89 13.87
C ARG A 245 -1.48 -24.82 12.77
N LYS A 246 -2.35 -25.65 12.18
CA LYS A 246 -1.98 -26.50 11.04
C LYS A 246 -1.59 -25.67 9.81
N ALA A 247 -2.39 -24.68 9.44
CA ALA A 247 -2.09 -23.79 8.32
C ALA A 247 -0.83 -22.96 8.58
N GLN A 248 -0.63 -22.48 9.81
CA GLN A 248 0.61 -21.81 10.22
C GLN A 248 1.83 -22.70 10.03
N GLY A 249 1.75 -23.99 10.39
CA GLY A 249 2.85 -24.94 10.16
C GLY A 249 3.24 -25.04 8.68
N VAL A 250 2.25 -25.10 7.77
CA VAL A 250 2.49 -25.13 6.32
C VAL A 250 3.05 -23.79 5.82
N PHE A 251 2.56 -22.67 6.36
CA PHE A 251 3.13 -21.35 6.07
C PHE A 251 4.61 -21.29 6.44
N THR A 252 4.98 -21.70 7.67
CA THR A 252 6.37 -21.69 8.13
C THR A 252 7.28 -22.57 7.26
N GLU A 253 6.81 -23.76 6.90
CA GLU A 253 7.54 -24.65 5.99
C GLU A 253 7.80 -23.97 4.63
N ARG A 254 6.76 -23.43 4.01
CA ARG A 254 6.85 -22.80 2.68
C ARG A 254 7.62 -21.48 2.70
N ALA A 255 7.47 -20.68 3.74
CA ALA A 255 8.24 -19.44 3.91
C ALA A 255 9.75 -19.74 3.97
N GLY A 256 10.15 -20.89 4.54
CA GLY A 256 11.54 -21.35 4.53
C GLY A 256 12.08 -21.75 3.15
N LEU A 257 11.21 -21.89 2.14
CA LEU A 257 11.59 -22.21 0.75
C LEU A 257 11.72 -20.96 -0.13
N VAL A 258 11.33 -19.79 0.37
CA VAL A 258 11.43 -18.53 -0.36
C VAL A 258 12.91 -18.10 -0.41
N PRO A 259 13.49 -17.91 -1.61
CA PRO A 259 14.86 -17.43 -1.76
C PRO A 259 15.10 -16.11 -1.01
N LYS A 260 16.28 -15.98 -0.39
CA LYS A 260 16.62 -14.79 0.43
C LYS A 260 16.77 -13.53 -0.40
N GLU A 261 17.15 -13.69 -1.66
CA GLU A 261 17.36 -12.60 -2.61
C GLU A 261 16.05 -12.15 -3.28
N GLU A 262 14.93 -12.84 -3.03
CA GLU A 262 13.64 -12.49 -3.62
C GLU A 262 13.10 -11.18 -3.03
N THR A 263 12.61 -10.31 -3.91
CA THR A 263 12.08 -9.00 -3.56
C THR A 263 10.57 -8.99 -3.65
N PHE A 264 9.93 -8.16 -2.84
CA PHE A 264 8.53 -7.80 -2.92
C PHE A 264 8.49 -6.27 -3.02
N GLY A 265 8.31 -5.77 -4.24
CA GLY A 265 8.48 -4.34 -4.54
C GLY A 265 9.87 -3.85 -4.14
N ASN A 266 9.94 -2.79 -3.34
CA ASN A 266 11.19 -2.21 -2.83
C ASN A 266 11.78 -2.95 -1.61
N ASN A 267 11.09 -3.96 -1.10
CA ASN A 267 11.43 -4.71 0.10
C ASN A 267 11.87 -6.15 -0.20
N SER A 268 12.43 -6.87 0.77
CA SER A 268 12.67 -8.31 0.61
C SER A 268 11.40 -9.11 0.90
N ALA A 269 11.20 -10.22 0.19
CA ALA A 269 10.13 -11.16 0.47
C ALA A 269 10.21 -11.70 1.92
N GLU A 270 11.42 -11.91 2.44
CA GLU A 270 11.67 -12.28 3.84
C GLU A 270 11.10 -11.26 4.83
N ALA A 271 11.28 -9.95 4.57
CA ALA A 271 10.76 -8.90 5.45
C ALA A 271 9.22 -8.91 5.50
N ILE A 272 8.57 -9.11 4.36
CA ILE A 272 7.11 -9.21 4.28
C ILE A 272 6.59 -10.49 4.97
N LEU A 273 7.24 -11.64 4.74
CA LEU A 273 6.88 -12.90 5.43
C LEU A 273 7.07 -12.81 6.94
N ALA A 274 8.04 -12.04 7.44
CA ALA A 274 8.21 -11.81 8.86
C ALA A 274 7.04 -11.05 9.48
N ILE A 275 6.44 -10.08 8.76
CA ILE A 275 5.20 -9.40 9.19
C ILE A 275 4.06 -10.42 9.26
N ALA A 276 3.86 -11.20 8.20
CA ALA A 276 2.83 -12.23 8.15
C ALA A 276 2.98 -13.28 9.27
N ALA A 277 4.21 -13.69 9.59
CA ALA A 277 4.48 -14.65 10.66
C ALA A 277 4.04 -14.13 12.03
N HIS A 278 4.40 -12.88 12.35
CA HIS A 278 3.99 -12.23 13.59
C HIS A 278 2.47 -11.95 13.63
N MET A 279 1.85 -11.59 12.51
CA MET A 279 0.39 -11.45 12.41
C MET A 279 -0.31 -12.77 12.73
N VAL A 280 0.10 -13.86 12.07
CA VAL A 280 -0.49 -15.20 12.25
C VAL A 280 -0.35 -15.67 13.70
N GLU A 281 0.86 -15.61 14.26
CA GLU A 281 1.09 -16.02 15.65
C GLU A 281 0.27 -15.16 16.62
N GLY A 282 0.25 -13.85 16.43
CA GLY A 282 -0.49 -12.91 17.27
C GLY A 282 -1.99 -13.21 17.30
N GLU A 283 -2.60 -13.38 16.13
CA GLU A 283 -4.03 -13.72 15.99
C GLU A 283 -4.35 -15.07 16.64
N ILE A 284 -3.51 -16.09 16.46
CA ILE A 284 -3.76 -17.41 17.06
C ILE A 284 -3.63 -17.35 18.59
N LEU A 285 -2.58 -16.72 19.13
CA LEU A 285 -2.37 -16.60 20.58
C LEU A 285 -3.52 -15.89 21.28
N ILE A 286 -4.10 -14.85 20.66
CA ILE A 286 -5.28 -14.18 21.20
C ILE A 286 -6.45 -15.16 21.32
N ARG A 287 -6.65 -16.03 20.33
CA ARG A 287 -7.74 -17.03 20.29
C ARG A 287 -7.50 -18.18 21.24
N GLU A 288 -6.24 -18.48 21.55
CA GLU A 288 -5.84 -19.44 22.57
C GLU A 288 -5.98 -18.90 24.01
N GLY A 289 -6.42 -17.65 24.19
CA GLY A 289 -6.53 -17.03 25.52
C GLY A 289 -5.19 -16.58 26.08
N HIS A 290 -4.22 -16.27 25.22
CA HIS A 290 -2.91 -15.71 25.58
C HIS A 290 -2.72 -14.28 25.04
N PRO A 291 -3.60 -13.33 25.39
CA PRO A 291 -3.65 -12.01 24.76
C PRO A 291 -2.35 -11.20 24.91
N GLU A 292 -1.67 -11.26 26.07
CA GLU A 292 -0.42 -10.52 26.25
C GLU A 292 0.71 -11.01 25.34
N LYS A 293 0.80 -12.33 25.10
CA LYS A 293 1.74 -12.88 24.13
C LYS A 293 1.33 -12.47 22.71
N GLY A 294 0.04 -12.55 22.39
CA GLY A 294 -0.48 -12.10 21.10
C GLY A 294 -0.19 -10.62 20.82
N PHE A 295 -0.34 -9.74 21.81
CA PHE A 295 0.03 -8.33 21.67
C PHE A 295 1.53 -8.12 21.47
N ALA A 296 2.38 -8.95 22.07
CA ALA A 296 3.82 -8.88 21.83
C ALA A 296 4.14 -9.17 20.36
N GLU A 297 3.52 -10.20 19.78
CA GLU A 297 3.67 -10.55 18.36
C GLU A 297 3.12 -9.45 17.44
N LEU A 298 1.91 -8.93 17.72
CA LEU A 298 1.34 -7.86 16.90
C LEU A 298 2.16 -6.56 16.97
N ARG A 299 2.79 -6.23 18.11
CA ARG A 299 3.74 -5.12 18.19
C ARG A 299 5.03 -5.40 17.41
N ALA A 300 5.50 -6.64 17.41
CA ALA A 300 6.64 -7.03 16.58
C ALA A 300 6.32 -6.91 15.08
N ALA A 301 5.09 -7.25 14.67
CA ALA A 301 4.61 -7.04 13.30
C ALA A 301 4.57 -5.54 12.94
N VAL A 302 4.04 -4.68 13.82
CA VAL A 302 4.06 -3.22 13.63
C VAL A 302 5.49 -2.69 13.48
N ALA A 303 6.43 -3.14 14.32
CA ALA A 303 7.82 -2.70 14.23
C ALA A 303 8.52 -3.19 12.95
N LYS A 304 8.14 -4.36 12.41
CA LYS A 304 8.62 -4.87 11.12
C LYS A 304 8.06 -4.06 9.95
N GLU A 305 6.76 -3.77 9.98
CA GLU A 305 6.09 -2.91 9.00
C GLU A 305 6.71 -1.51 8.97
N ASP A 306 6.94 -0.89 10.13
CA ASP A 306 7.59 0.42 10.23
C ASP A 306 9.03 0.44 9.69
N GLY A 307 9.69 -0.71 9.65
CA GLY A 307 11.05 -0.88 9.15
C GLY A 307 11.14 -1.16 7.65
N LEU A 308 10.00 -1.28 6.95
CA LEU A 308 9.99 -1.44 5.50
C LEU A 308 10.48 -0.16 4.80
N ARG A 309 11.10 -0.34 3.65
CA ARG A 309 11.36 0.75 2.71
C ARG A 309 10.05 1.26 2.14
N TYR A 310 10.06 2.54 1.78
CA TYR A 310 8.94 3.16 1.08
C TYR A 310 8.60 2.37 -0.19
N ASP A 311 7.31 2.13 -0.36
CA ASP A 311 6.72 1.52 -1.53
C ASP A 311 5.30 2.08 -1.65
N GLU A 312 4.78 2.14 -2.87
CA GLU A 312 3.45 2.70 -3.11
C GLU A 312 2.67 1.87 -4.11
N PRO A 313 1.52 1.28 -3.72
CA PRO A 313 1.06 1.03 -2.36
C PRO A 313 2.13 0.36 -1.47
N PRO A 314 2.01 0.43 -0.13
CA PRO A 314 2.99 -0.18 0.77
C PRO A 314 3.14 -1.68 0.48
N GLY A 315 4.34 -2.22 0.70
CA GLY A 315 4.61 -3.65 0.50
C GLY A 315 3.80 -4.60 1.39
N TRP A 316 3.07 -4.06 2.37
CA TRP A 316 2.08 -4.76 3.18
C TRP A 316 0.79 -3.93 3.20
N LEU A 317 -0.31 -4.46 2.65
CA LEU A 317 -1.52 -3.67 2.37
C LEU A 317 -2.47 -3.55 3.57
N ILE A 318 -2.22 -4.31 4.65
CA ILE A 318 -3.11 -4.40 5.82
C ILE A 318 -2.42 -3.83 7.07
N PRO A 319 -2.52 -2.52 7.35
CA PRO A 319 -1.82 -1.90 8.47
C PRO A 319 -1.88 -2.70 9.77
N MET A 320 -0.73 -3.13 10.31
CA MET A 320 -0.71 -4.01 11.49
C MET A 320 -1.23 -3.31 12.75
N ARG A 321 -1.19 -1.97 12.74
CA ARG A 321 -1.82 -1.13 13.76
C ARG A 321 -3.34 -1.34 13.84
N HIS A 322 -4.01 -1.65 12.72
CA HIS A 322 -5.44 -1.97 12.75
C HIS A 322 -5.72 -3.24 13.54
N THR A 323 -4.92 -4.27 13.31
CA THR A 323 -5.00 -5.57 13.98
C THR A 323 -4.67 -5.45 15.47
N LEU A 324 -3.58 -4.75 15.80
CA LEU A 324 -3.20 -4.47 17.19
C LEU A 324 -4.26 -3.64 17.91
N GLY A 325 -4.69 -2.52 17.33
CA GLY A 325 -5.68 -1.61 17.91
C GLY A 325 -7.02 -2.31 18.17
N ALA A 326 -7.51 -3.09 17.21
CA ALA A 326 -8.75 -3.85 17.38
C ALA A 326 -8.65 -4.85 18.53
N SER A 327 -7.53 -5.58 18.62
CA SER A 327 -7.27 -6.55 19.70
C SER A 327 -7.14 -5.90 21.08
N LEU A 328 -6.61 -4.68 21.14
CA LEU A 328 -6.54 -3.89 22.37
C LEU A 328 -7.94 -3.42 22.82
N ILE A 329 -8.81 -3.03 21.87
CA ILE A 329 -10.20 -2.67 22.18
C ILE A 329 -10.96 -3.86 22.75
N THR A 330 -10.86 -5.05 22.14
CA THR A 330 -11.62 -6.24 22.58
C THR A 330 -11.27 -6.69 24.00
N THR A 331 -10.06 -6.35 24.48
CA THR A 331 -9.55 -6.64 25.82
C THR A 331 -9.62 -5.47 26.80
N GLY A 332 -10.20 -4.34 26.40
CA GLY A 332 -10.41 -3.18 27.27
C GLY A 332 -9.21 -2.24 27.44
N ARG A 333 -8.15 -2.41 26.64
CA ARG A 333 -6.92 -1.61 26.68
C ARG A 333 -7.06 -0.33 25.84
N PHE A 334 -8.11 0.45 26.12
CA PHE A 334 -8.57 1.53 25.26
C PHE A 334 -7.56 2.68 25.09
N ALA A 335 -6.83 3.05 26.14
CA ALA A 335 -5.83 4.12 26.06
C ALA A 335 -4.65 3.75 25.15
N GLU A 336 -4.24 2.48 25.14
CA GLU A 336 -3.20 2.01 24.23
C GLU A 336 -3.73 1.92 22.80
N ALA A 337 -4.97 1.45 22.61
CA ALA A 337 -5.61 1.45 21.29
C ALA A 337 -5.68 2.87 20.70
N GLU A 338 -6.04 3.88 21.50
CA GLU A 338 -6.04 5.28 21.06
C GLU A 338 -4.66 5.71 20.54
N GLN A 339 -3.59 5.38 21.26
CA GLN A 339 -2.23 5.72 20.84
C GLN A 339 -1.88 5.07 19.50
N VAL A 340 -2.19 3.78 19.34
CA VAL A 340 -1.95 3.04 18.10
C VAL A 340 -2.65 3.69 16.90
N TYR A 341 -3.92 4.06 17.03
CA TYR A 341 -4.64 4.71 15.90
C TYR A 341 -4.19 6.14 15.62
N ARG A 342 -3.73 6.88 16.63
CA ARG A 342 -3.16 8.22 16.40
C ARG A 342 -1.85 8.16 15.64
N GLU A 343 -1.00 7.18 15.94
CA GLU A 343 0.23 6.92 15.18
C GLU A 343 -0.07 6.49 13.75
N ASP A 344 -1.09 5.63 13.57
CA ASP A 344 -1.55 5.22 12.25
C ASP A 344 -2.02 6.42 11.41
N LEU A 345 -2.93 7.24 11.95
CA LEU A 345 -3.47 8.42 11.26
C LEU A 345 -2.44 9.54 11.03
N ALA A 346 -1.31 9.53 11.73
CA ALA A 346 -0.19 10.42 11.44
C ALA A 346 0.59 9.99 10.19
N ARG A 347 0.56 8.69 9.86
CA ARG A 347 1.22 8.10 8.68
C ARG A 347 0.28 7.98 7.49
N LEU A 348 -0.97 7.60 7.75
CA LEU A 348 -2.05 7.42 6.78
C LEU A 348 -3.24 8.31 7.17
N PRO A 349 -3.20 9.61 6.81
CA PRO A 349 -4.29 10.51 7.12
C PRO A 349 -5.63 10.01 6.57
N GLU A 350 -6.69 10.26 7.33
CA GLU A 350 -8.06 9.89 6.93
C GLU A 350 -8.26 8.40 6.60
N ASP A 351 -7.46 7.46 7.14
CA ASP A 351 -7.77 6.03 7.04
C ASP A 351 -9.08 5.72 7.80
N GLY A 352 -10.09 5.22 7.06
CA GLY A 352 -11.42 4.95 7.60
C GLY A 352 -11.41 3.93 8.74
N TRP A 353 -10.53 2.94 8.69
CA TRP A 353 -10.47 1.88 9.69
C TRP A 353 -9.82 2.37 10.98
N ALA A 354 -8.76 3.16 10.87
CA ALA A 354 -8.11 3.79 12.01
C ALA A 354 -9.01 4.86 12.65
N LEU A 355 -9.73 5.67 11.86
CA LEU A 355 -10.72 6.62 12.37
C LEU A 355 -11.82 5.93 13.17
N PHE A 356 -12.33 4.80 12.66
CA PHE A 356 -13.33 4.00 13.34
C PHE A 356 -12.81 3.42 14.66
N GLY A 357 -11.61 2.84 14.66
CA GLY A 357 -10.95 2.34 15.87
C GLY A 357 -10.63 3.43 16.89
N LEU A 358 -10.18 4.60 16.44
CA LEU A 358 -9.96 5.78 17.28
C LEU A 358 -11.27 6.23 17.94
N ALA A 359 -12.36 6.33 17.18
CA ALA A 359 -13.67 6.65 17.72
C ALA A 359 -14.11 5.67 18.81
N GLN A 360 -13.94 4.36 18.58
CA GLN A 360 -14.27 3.34 19.57
C GLN A 360 -13.42 3.46 20.84
N SER A 361 -12.11 3.59 20.71
CA SER A 361 -11.19 3.70 21.87
C SER A 361 -11.50 4.95 22.70
N LEU A 362 -11.79 6.09 22.06
CA LEU A 362 -12.17 7.35 22.74
C LEU A 362 -13.52 7.26 23.46
N ARG A 363 -14.54 6.65 22.84
CA ARG A 363 -15.87 6.44 23.47
C ARG A 363 -15.76 5.59 24.73
N ASN A 364 -15.00 4.51 24.68
CA ASN A 364 -14.80 3.63 25.83
C ASN A 364 -14.01 4.31 26.97
N GLN A 365 -13.22 5.34 26.66
CA GLN A 365 -12.58 6.23 27.64
C GLN A 365 -13.46 7.41 28.08
N LYS A 366 -14.70 7.52 27.60
CA LYS A 366 -15.63 8.63 27.85
C LYS A 366 -15.14 10.00 27.31
N LYS A 367 -14.21 10.00 26.36
CA LYS A 367 -13.72 11.20 25.64
C LYS A 367 -14.68 11.60 24.51
N ASN A 368 -15.94 11.87 24.86
CA ASN A 368 -17.06 11.94 23.91
C ASN A 368 -16.91 13.02 22.82
N LYS A 369 -16.30 14.17 23.13
CA LYS A 369 -16.08 15.26 22.17
C LYS A 369 -15.12 14.83 21.06
N GLU A 370 -13.97 14.26 21.43
CA GLU A 370 -12.97 13.79 20.48
C GLU A 370 -13.50 12.59 19.68
N ALA A 371 -14.24 11.69 20.34
CA ALA A 371 -14.92 10.59 19.65
C ALA A 371 -15.88 11.09 18.56
N ALA A 372 -16.69 12.12 18.85
CA ALA A 372 -17.60 12.69 17.87
C ALA A 372 -16.86 13.29 16.66
N GLN A 373 -15.68 13.89 16.87
CA GLN A 373 -14.84 14.40 15.79
C GLN A 373 -14.28 13.27 14.91
N ALA A 374 -13.77 12.19 15.53
CA ALA A 374 -13.29 11.02 14.79
C ALA A 374 -14.43 10.35 13.99
N VAL A 375 -15.64 10.30 14.54
CA VAL A 375 -16.83 9.75 13.88
C VAL A 375 -17.25 10.59 12.68
N ALA A 376 -17.23 11.92 12.78
CA ALA A 376 -17.55 12.79 11.66
C ALA A 376 -16.56 12.59 10.50
N ARG A 377 -15.26 12.49 10.79
CA ARG A 377 -14.24 12.16 9.79
C ARG A 377 -14.46 10.77 9.18
N PHE A 378 -14.71 9.77 10.03
CA PHE A 378 -15.03 8.41 9.57
C PHE A 378 -16.20 8.40 8.58
N HIS A 379 -17.31 9.06 8.92
CA HIS A 379 -18.48 9.10 8.03
C HIS A 379 -18.19 9.75 6.67
N ASN A 380 -17.29 10.72 6.60
CA ASN A 380 -16.88 11.31 5.33
C ASN A 380 -16.09 10.32 4.48
N VAL A 381 -15.11 9.62 5.07
CA VAL A 381 -14.27 8.63 4.37
C VAL A 381 -15.08 7.39 3.98
N TRP A 382 -16.00 6.97 4.83
CA TRP A 382 -16.82 5.77 4.67
C TRP A 382 -18.10 5.99 3.84
N ALA A 383 -18.29 7.18 3.27
CA ALA A 383 -19.55 7.57 2.63
C ALA A 383 -19.94 6.70 1.41
N LYS A 384 -18.96 6.09 0.74
CA LYS A 384 -19.17 5.19 -0.41
C LYS A 384 -18.93 3.71 -0.07
N ALA A 385 -18.67 3.37 1.19
CA ALA A 385 -18.41 2.00 1.58
C ALA A 385 -19.62 1.09 1.29
N ASP A 386 -19.34 -0.18 0.99
CA ASP A 386 -20.35 -1.21 0.72
C ASP A 386 -20.47 -2.25 1.86
N LEU A 387 -19.78 -2.02 2.97
CA LEU A 387 -19.90 -2.79 4.20
C LEU A 387 -20.03 -1.90 5.44
N GLU A 388 -20.79 -2.40 6.43
CA GLU A 388 -20.75 -1.90 7.79
C GLU A 388 -19.65 -2.62 8.58
N ILE A 389 -18.91 -1.87 9.41
CA ILE A 389 -17.86 -2.42 10.25
C ILE A 389 -18.20 -2.23 11.73
N HIS A 390 -17.86 -3.24 12.54
CA HIS A 390 -17.98 -3.20 14.00
C HIS A 390 -16.61 -3.28 14.70
N SER A 391 -15.54 -3.50 13.93
CA SER A 391 -14.15 -3.49 14.36
C SER A 391 -13.29 -2.81 13.28
N SER A 392 -12.16 -2.21 13.66
CA SER A 392 -11.16 -1.72 12.68
C SER A 392 -10.36 -2.86 12.04
N CYS A 393 -10.55 -4.10 12.47
CA CYS A 393 -9.98 -5.29 11.87
C CYS A 393 -11.00 -6.43 11.99
N LEU A 394 -11.38 -7.01 10.86
CA LEU A 394 -12.39 -8.07 10.79
C LEU A 394 -11.87 -9.43 11.27
N CYS A 395 -10.57 -9.56 11.53
CA CYS A 395 -10.02 -10.75 12.19
C CYS A 395 -10.62 -10.91 13.59
N GLN A 396 -10.94 -9.80 14.27
CA GLN A 396 -11.56 -9.81 15.59
C GLN A 396 -13.04 -10.20 15.48
N PRO A 397 -13.52 -11.19 16.25
CA PRO A 397 -14.93 -11.54 16.26
C PRO A 397 -15.74 -10.31 16.67
N GLY A 398 -16.63 -9.87 15.78
CA GLY A 398 -17.59 -8.83 16.13
C GLY A 398 -18.38 -9.30 17.35
N ARG A 399 -18.38 -8.52 18.44
CA ARG A 399 -19.39 -8.71 19.47
C ARG A 399 -20.73 -8.36 18.80
N GLN A 400 -21.54 -9.38 18.48
CA GLN A 400 -22.95 -9.18 18.15
C GLN A 400 -23.68 -8.50 19.30
#